data_AF-A0A924WI43-F1
#
_entry.id   AF-A0A924WI43-F1
#
_cell.length_a   1.000
_cell.length_b   1.000
_cell.length_c   1.000
_cell.angle_alpha   90.00
_cell.angle_beta   90.00
_cell.angle_gamma   90.00
#
_symmetry.space_group_name_H-M   'P 1'
#
loop_
_entity.id
_entity.type
_entity.pdbx_description
1 polymer ?
#
loop_
_entity_poly.entity_id
_entity_poly.type
_entity_poly.pdbx_seq_one_letter_code
_entity_poly.pdbx_strand_id
1 'polypeptide(L)' 'MEETYTYDAQMVQFLYRELSAGDAVEMAHMIEDDSDISADFTALLFAKAQLPKVQFNPSPTVLHNILQYSAKTALEAHF' A
#
# COMPACT_ATOMS: atom_id res chain seq x y z
N MET A 1 19.99 17.18 11.71
CA MET A 1 18.52 17.07 11.81
C MET A 1 17.92 16.82 10.42
N GLU A 2 18.52 15.93 9.62
CA GLU A 2 18.00 15.57 8.28
C GLU A 2 17.64 14.08 8.19
N GLU A 3 18.37 13.21 8.90
CA GLU A 3 18.19 11.75 8.82
C GLU A 3 16.82 11.25 9.31
N THR A 4 16.23 11.88 10.34
CA THR A 4 14.95 11.46 10.91
C THR A 4 13.77 11.66 9.94
N TYR A 5 13.79 12.75 9.15
CA TYR A 5 12.69 13.07 8.22
C TYR A 5 12.62 12.09 7.05
N THR A 6 13.76 11.55 6.62
CA THR A 6 13.84 10.55 5.54
C THR A 6 13.29 9.21 5.99
N TYR A 7 13.58 8.84 7.24
CA TYR A 7 13.20 7.56 7.81
C TYR A 7 11.68 7.41 7.97
N ASP A 8 11.03 8.43 8.57
CA ASP A 8 9.58 8.45 8.76
C ASP A 8 8.84 8.42 7.41
N ALA A 9 9.35 9.14 6.41
CA ALA A 9 8.77 9.16 5.07
C ALA A 9 8.87 7.79 4.37
N GLN A 10 10.03 7.14 4.45
CA GLN A 10 10.23 5.81 3.84
C GLN A 10 9.40 4.73 4.54
N MET A 11 9.24 4.81 5.86
CA MET A 11 8.41 3.86 6.62
C MET A 11 6.92 4.01 6.25
N VAL A 12 6.43 5.23 6.04
CA VAL A 12 5.08 5.48 5.51
C VAL A 12 4.95 4.97 4.07
N GLN A 13 5.93 5.22 3.20
CA GLN A 13 5.93 4.68 1.83
C GLN A 13 5.94 3.15 1.82
N PHE A 14 6.71 2.52 2.71
CA PHE A 14 6.72 1.07 2.88
C PHE A 14 5.35 0.55 3.32
N LEU A 15 4.72 1.22 4.29
CA LEU A 15 3.37 0.89 4.78
C LEU A 15 2.30 0.92 3.67
N TYR A 16 2.44 1.82 2.69
CA TYR A 16 1.55 1.93 1.53
C TYR A 16 2.03 1.18 0.28
N ARG A 17 3.16 0.46 0.36
CA ARG A 17 3.79 -0.28 -0.75
C ARG A 17 4.20 0.61 -1.93
N GLU A 18 4.74 1.78 -1.61
CA GLU A 18 5.17 2.80 -2.58
C GLU A 18 6.69 2.83 -2.79
N LEU A 19 7.44 2.02 -2.04
CA LEU A 19 8.88 1.86 -2.23
C LEU A 19 9.23 1.00 -3.45
N SER A 20 10.41 1.23 -4.02
CA SER A 20 10.98 0.32 -5.00
C SER A 20 11.22 -1.06 -4.38
N ALA A 21 11.35 -2.11 -5.21
CA ALA A 21 11.55 -3.46 -4.70
C ALA A 21 12.82 -3.60 -3.85
N GLY A 22 13.89 -2.90 -4.21
CA GLY A 22 15.15 -2.91 -3.43
C GLY A 22 14.95 -2.23 -2.08
N ASP A 23 14.44 -1.01 -2.08
CA ASP A 23 14.23 -0.23 -0.84
C ASP A 23 13.22 -0.92 0.10
N ALA A 24 12.23 -1.62 -0.45
CA ALA A 24 11.28 -2.39 0.34
C ALA A 24 11.94 -3.58 1.05
N VAL A 25 12.91 -4.24 0.41
CA VAL A 25 13.67 -5.34 1.04
C VAL A 25 14.57 -4.78 2.15
N GLU A 26 15.26 -3.66 1.88
CA GLU A 26 16.09 -3.01 2.89
C GLU A 26 15.27 -2.56 4.11
N MET A 27 14.10 -1.94 3.88
CA MET A 27 13.20 -1.53 4.96
C MET A 27 12.66 -2.73 5.74
N ALA A 28 12.34 -3.85 5.07
CA ALA A 28 11.90 -5.06 5.76
C ALA A 28 12.99 -5.62 6.69
N HIS A 29 14.25 -5.62 6.25
CA HIS A 29 15.37 -6.03 7.10
C HIS A 29 15.58 -5.08 8.28
N MET A 30 15.52 -3.76 8.07
CA MET A 30 15.62 -2.81 9.19
C MET A 30 14.50 -3.01 10.23
N ILE A 31 13.28 -3.32 9.81
CA ILE A 31 12.14 -3.62 10.71
C ILE A 31 12.32 -4.92 11.49
N GLU A 32 13.03 -5.89 10.92
CA GLU A 32 13.32 -7.17 11.56
C GLU A 32 14.49 -7.07 12.55
N ASP A 33 15.54 -6.31 12.17
CA ASP A 33 16.80 -6.26 12.91
C ASP A 33 16.83 -5.22 14.04
N ASP A 34 15.99 -4.18 13.98
CA ASP A 34 15.93 -3.10 14.98
C ASP A 34 14.57 -3.05 15.69
N SER A 35 14.60 -3.24 17.02
CA SER A 35 13.39 -3.29 17.86
C SER A 35 12.65 -1.96 17.98
N ASP A 36 13.38 -0.84 17.95
CA ASP A 36 12.78 0.49 18.10
C ASP A 36 12.02 0.84 16.82
N ILE A 37 12.64 0.57 15.66
CA ILE A 37 12.02 0.66 14.35
C ILE A 37 10.77 -0.24 14.27
N SER A 38 10.87 -1.48 14.74
CA SER A 38 9.77 -2.44 14.69
C SER A 38 8.56 -1.94 15.49
N ALA A 39 8.82 -1.31 16.63
CA ALA A 39 7.79 -0.69 17.46
C ALA A 39 7.12 0.49 16.76
N ASP A 40 7.88 1.37 16.12
CA ASP A 40 7.37 2.52 15.38
C ASP A 40 6.51 2.08 14.18
N PHE A 41 6.99 1.09 13.41
CA PHE A 41 6.21 0.51 12.31
C PHE A 41 4.90 -0.11 12.80
N THR A 42 4.94 -0.84 13.92
CA THR A 42 3.75 -1.45 14.53
C THR A 42 2.74 -0.39 14.97
N ALA A 43 3.21 0.72 15.56
CA ALA A 43 2.36 1.83 15.95
C ALA A 43 1.68 2.48 14.72
N LEU A 44 2.43 2.71 13.64
CA LEU A 44 1.89 3.23 12.38
C LEU A 44 0.88 2.27 11.75
N LEU A 45 1.16 0.97 11.74
CA LEU A 45 0.26 -0.06 11.22
C LEU A 45 -1.06 -0.07 12.00
N PHE A 46 -1.00 0.03 13.32
CA PHE A 46 -2.18 0.13 14.17
C PHE A 46 -2.97 1.40 13.87
N ALA A 47 -2.32 2.56 13.80
CA ALA A 47 -2.96 3.84 13.48
C ALA A 47 -3.66 3.79 12.11
N LYS A 48 -3.00 3.23 11.09
CA LYS A 48 -3.57 3.04 9.75
C LYS A 48 -4.83 2.16 9.78
N ALA A 49 -4.90 1.15 10.64
CA ALA A 49 -6.08 0.31 10.77
C ALA A 49 -7.30 1.06 11.35
N GLN A 50 -7.06 2.14 12.11
CA GLN A 50 -8.13 3.00 12.65
C GLN A 50 -8.65 4.02 11.63
N LEU A 51 -7.92 4.27 10.54
CA LEU A 51 -8.36 5.21 9.53
C LEU A 51 -9.59 4.68 8.78
N PRO A 52 -10.59 5.53 8.50
CA PRO A 52 -11.76 5.12 7.74
C PRO A 52 -11.32 4.64 6.36
N LYS A 53 -11.66 3.40 6.04
CA LYS A 53 -11.42 2.87 4.69
C LYS A 53 -12.25 3.67 3.70
N VAL A 54 -11.62 4.08 2.61
CA VAL A 54 -12.34 4.72 1.49
C VAL A 54 -13.45 3.78 1.06
N GLN A 55 -14.69 4.28 1.10
CA GLN A 55 -15.83 3.53 0.60
C GLN A 55 -15.88 3.70 -0.92
N PHE A 56 -15.76 2.58 -1.65
CA PHE A 56 -16.01 2.58 -3.08
C PHE A 56 -17.53 2.55 -3.29
N ASN A 57 -18.11 3.71 -3.59
CA ASN A 57 -19.53 3.86 -3.89
C ASN A 57 -19.74 4.39 -5.33
N PRO A 58 -19.41 3.58 -6.36
CA PRO A 58 -19.58 3.98 -7.75
C PRO A 58 -21.06 4.06 -8.13
N SER A 59 -21.38 4.85 -9.15
CA SER A 59 -22.72 4.79 -9.74
C SER A 59 -22.99 3.42 -10.40
N PRO A 60 -24.25 2.98 -10.50
CA PRO A 60 -24.59 1.73 -11.20
C PRO A 60 -24.06 1.67 -12.64
N THR A 61 -24.01 2.82 -13.33
CA THR A 61 -23.44 2.93 -14.68
C THR A 61 -21.96 2.58 -14.72
N VAL A 62 -21.17 3.06 -13.74
CA VAL A 62 -19.74 2.76 -13.65
C VAL A 62 -19.53 1.26 -13.43
N LEU A 63 -20.32 0.62 -12.57
CA LEU A 63 -20.28 -0.83 -12.39
C LEU A 63 -20.59 -1.59 -13.68
N HIS A 64 -21.62 -1.17 -14.42
CA HIS A 64 -21.98 -1.79 -15.70
C HIS A 64 -20.85 -1.69 -16.73
N ASN A 65 -20.22 -0.52 -16.82
CA ASN A 65 -19.10 -0.29 -17.74
C ASN A 65 -17.89 -1.17 -17.41
N ILE A 66 -17.55 -1.31 -16.13
CA ILE A 66 -16.46 -2.19 -15.67
C ILE A 66 -16.78 -3.65 -16.06
N LEU A 67 -18.00 -4.12 -15.77
CA LEU A 67 -18.40 -5.49 -16.10
C LEU A 67 -18.38 -5.76 -17.61
N GLN A 68 -18.85 -4.82 -18.42
CA GLN A 68 -18.79 -4.93 -19.89
C GLN A 68 -17.35 -4.96 -20.40
N TYR A 69 -16.47 -4.11 -19.87
CA TYR A 69 -15.07 -4.11 -20.24
C TYR A 69 -14.40 -5.44 -19.89
N SER A 70 -14.57 -5.91 -18.64
CA SER A 70 -14.03 -7.20 -18.19
C SER A 70 -14.55 -8.38 -19.01
N ALA A 71 -15.83 -8.37 -19.42
CA ALA A 71 -16.38 -9.42 -20.27
C ALA A 71 -15.75 -9.44 -21.68
N LYS A 72 -15.46 -8.26 -22.25
CA LYS A 72 -14.81 -8.14 -23.56
C LYS A 72 -13.35 -8.57 -23.51
N THR A 73 -12.59 -8.10 -22.54
CA THR A 73 -11.15 -8.40 -22.44
C THR A 73 -10.86 -9.81 -21.92
N ALA A 74 -11.75 -10.40 -21.13
CA ALA A 74 -11.63 -11.81 -20.75
C ALA A 74 -11.76 -12.76 -21.95
N LEU A 75 -12.55 -12.38 -22.96
CA LEU A 75 -12.65 -13.14 -24.21
C LEU A 75 -11.39 -13.00 -25.07
N GLU A 76 -10.78 -11.81 -25.12
CA GLU A 76 -9.53 -11.54 -25.86
C GLU A 76 -8.32 -12.28 -25.26
N ALA A 77 -8.31 -12.58 -23.95
CA ALA A 77 -7.24 -13.35 -23.31
C ALA A 77 -7.26 -14.86 -23.62
N HIS A 78 -8.32 -15.35 -24.28
CA HIS A 78 -8.52 -16.77 -24.60
C HIS A 78 -8.28 -17.13 -26.08
N PHE A 79 -7.74 -16.20 -26.88
CA PHE A 79 -7.37 -16.43 -28.29
C PHE A 79 -5.90 -16.14 -28.55
#